data_AF-A0A973FCP1-F1
#
_entry.id   AF-A0A973FCP1-F1
#
_cell.length_a   1.000
_cell.length_b   1.000
_cell.length_c   1.000
_cell.angle_alpha   90.00
_cell.angle_beta   90.00
_cell.angle_gamma   90.00
#
_symmetry.space_group_name_H-M   'P 1'
#
loop_
_entity.id
_entity.type
_entity.pdbx_description
1 polymer ?
#
loop_
_entity_poly.entity_id
_entity_poly.type
_entity_poly.pdbx_seq_one_letter_code
_entity_poly.pdbx_strand_id
1 'polypeptide(L)'
;MTVWYEQKIEDLITGAPELSGIFQDYGLVPDNPALSLRAFLESLPEETYEDLGIDRSGLLEQIEGFIRQRHETLNSRLPPVNDITIIGGHDKSGKSEDMSLTLVRGSVTSIVGPTGSGKSRLLADIEWMAQRDTPTGRAILVNGEVPDPDLRFSLEYKLVAQLSQNMNFVMDTTVADFVALHAESRMIGNGAEVVGEIIAQANLLAGEQFKAETPVTSLS
;
A
#
# COMPACT_ATOMS: atom_id res chain seq x y z
N MET A 1 9.48 -28.37 -7.60
CA MET A 1 10.55 -27.66 -6.88
C MET A 1 10.70 -26.29 -7.52
N THR A 2 10.30 -25.28 -6.77
CA THR A 2 10.07 -23.92 -7.25
C THR A 2 11.42 -23.20 -7.46
N VAL A 3 11.52 -22.34 -8.47
CA VAL A 3 12.79 -21.75 -8.97
C VAL A 3 13.61 -21.02 -7.90
N TRP A 4 12.97 -20.53 -6.83
CA TRP A 4 13.60 -19.82 -5.72
C TRP A 4 14.39 -20.73 -4.75
N TYR A 5 14.12 -22.03 -4.73
CA TYR A 5 14.77 -22.94 -3.76
C TYR A 5 16.28 -23.09 -3.99
N GLU A 6 16.71 -22.95 -5.25
CA GLU A 6 18.11 -23.04 -5.67
C GLU A 6 18.77 -21.65 -5.78
N GLN A 7 18.03 -20.55 -5.53
CA GLN A 7 18.60 -19.21 -5.53
C GLN A 7 19.39 -18.93 -4.26
N LYS A 8 20.36 -18.03 -4.37
CA LYS A 8 21.14 -17.59 -3.23
C LYS A 8 20.30 -16.79 -2.25
N ILE A 9 20.62 -16.90 -0.97
CA ILE A 9 19.93 -16.17 0.09
C ILE A 9 20.07 -14.66 -0.10
N GLU A 10 21.23 -14.17 -0.54
CA GLU A 10 21.44 -12.76 -0.86
C GLU A 10 20.50 -12.25 -1.97
N ASP A 11 20.31 -13.06 -3.02
CA ASP A 11 19.43 -12.71 -4.15
C ASP A 11 17.96 -12.75 -3.71
N LEU A 12 17.60 -13.73 -2.88
CA LEU A 12 16.26 -13.87 -2.32
C LEU A 12 15.92 -12.72 -1.36
N ILE A 13 16.84 -12.35 -0.47
CA ILE A 13 16.66 -11.21 0.46
C ILE A 13 16.67 -9.89 -0.32
N THR A 14 17.46 -9.77 -1.39
CA THR A 14 17.43 -8.58 -2.25
C THR A 14 16.07 -8.44 -2.96
N GLY A 15 15.49 -9.56 -3.41
CA GLY A 15 14.15 -9.58 -4.02
C GLY A 15 12.99 -9.45 -3.01
N ALA A 16 13.22 -9.88 -1.76
CA ALA A 16 12.26 -9.87 -0.66
C ALA A 16 12.96 -9.66 0.71
N PRO A 17 13.25 -8.40 1.08
CA PRO A 17 13.96 -8.06 2.33
C PRO A 17 13.33 -8.64 3.60
N GLU A 18 12.02 -8.83 3.61
CA GLU A 18 11.19 -9.35 4.70
C GLU A 18 11.50 -10.82 5.03
N LEU A 19 12.08 -11.58 4.09
CA LEU A 19 12.62 -12.91 4.37
C LEU A 19 13.68 -12.88 5.47
N SER A 20 14.41 -11.76 5.61
CA SER A 20 15.37 -11.60 6.71
C SER A 20 14.70 -11.56 8.08
N GLY A 21 13.51 -10.96 8.18
CA GLY A 21 12.71 -10.92 9.40
C GLY A 21 12.20 -12.31 9.77
N ILE A 22 11.72 -13.08 8.80
CA ILE A 22 11.29 -14.47 9.02
C ILE A 22 12.45 -15.34 9.49
N PHE A 23 13.62 -15.22 8.87
CA PHE A 23 14.80 -15.95 9.34
C PHE A 23 15.11 -15.58 10.80
N GLN A 24 15.05 -14.30 11.17
CA GLN A 24 15.24 -13.87 12.56
C GLN A 24 14.17 -14.37 13.53
N ASP A 25 12.89 -14.40 13.13
CA ASP A 25 11.78 -14.90 13.93
C ASP A 25 11.96 -16.39 14.27
N TYR A 26 12.55 -17.15 13.33
CA TYR A 26 12.96 -18.53 13.51
C TYR A 26 14.37 -18.69 14.13
N GLY A 27 15.02 -17.60 14.54
CA GLY A 27 16.39 -17.63 15.06
C GLY A 27 17.43 -18.13 14.06
N LEU A 28 17.09 -18.19 12.77
CA LEU A 28 17.94 -18.59 11.68
C LEU A 28 18.76 -17.39 11.23
N VAL A 29 20.08 -17.50 11.29
CA VAL A 29 20.99 -16.50 10.76
C VAL A 29 21.78 -17.14 9.63
N PRO A 30 21.58 -16.73 8.37
CA PRO A 30 22.38 -17.23 7.27
C PRO A 30 23.83 -16.76 7.40
N ASP A 31 24.69 -17.64 7.92
CA ASP A 31 26.12 -17.34 8.12
C ASP A 31 26.88 -17.13 6.80
N ASN A 32 26.33 -17.64 5.69
CA ASN A 32 26.85 -17.44 4.35
C ASN A 32 25.71 -17.13 3.36
N PRO A 33 25.42 -15.85 3.10
CA PRO A 33 24.31 -15.44 2.24
C PRO A 33 24.53 -15.76 0.74
N ALA A 34 25.74 -16.18 0.34
CA ALA A 34 26.02 -16.64 -1.02
C ALA A 34 25.59 -18.11 -1.26
N LEU A 35 25.19 -18.84 -0.21
CA LEU A 35 24.62 -20.19 -0.34
C LEU A 35 23.20 -20.13 -0.89
N SER A 36 22.79 -21.21 -1.57
CA SER A 36 21.38 -21.39 -1.91
C SER A 36 20.54 -21.65 -0.67
N LEU A 37 19.26 -21.26 -0.72
CA LEU A 37 18.31 -21.54 0.37
C LEU A 37 18.28 -23.03 0.72
N ARG A 38 18.31 -23.90 -0.29
CA ARG A 38 18.45 -25.34 -0.12
C ARG A 38 19.69 -25.72 0.69
N ALA A 39 20.87 -25.26 0.28
CA ALA A 39 22.12 -25.61 0.94
C ALA A 39 22.17 -25.13 2.38
N PHE A 40 21.59 -23.97 2.66
CA PHE A 40 21.45 -23.45 4.02
C PHE A 40 20.53 -24.33 4.88
N LEU A 41 19.33 -24.65 4.43
CA LEU A 41 18.42 -25.52 5.17
C LEU A 41 18.99 -26.93 5.38
N GLU A 42 19.73 -27.46 4.40
CA GLU A 42 20.44 -28.73 4.54
C GLU A 42 21.61 -28.67 5.54
N SER A 43 22.21 -27.49 5.74
CA SER A 43 23.32 -27.28 6.68
C SER A 43 22.90 -27.09 8.13
N LEU A 44 21.61 -26.83 8.40
CA LEU A 44 21.09 -26.64 9.75
C LEU A 44 21.09 -27.97 10.54
N PRO A 45 21.55 -27.97 11.80
CA PRO A 45 21.45 -29.14 12.68
C PRO A 45 20.01 -29.61 12.88
N GLU A 46 19.80 -30.92 13.07
CA GLU A 46 18.48 -31.47 13.41
C GLU A 46 17.91 -30.88 14.71
N GLU A 47 18.77 -30.61 15.69
CA GLU A 47 18.42 -29.95 16.97
C GLU A 47 17.72 -28.59 16.75
N THR A 48 18.11 -27.84 15.71
CA THR A 48 17.47 -26.56 15.37
C THR A 48 16.01 -26.74 14.95
N TYR A 49 15.70 -27.81 14.21
CA TYR A 49 14.33 -28.11 13.79
C TYR A 49 13.48 -28.60 14.97
N GLU A 50 14.08 -29.37 15.88
CA GLU A 50 13.44 -29.81 17.12
C GLU A 50 13.10 -28.63 18.04
N ASP A 51 14.03 -27.70 18.24
CA ASP A 51 13.83 -26.48 19.04
C ASP A 51 12.73 -25.57 18.48
N LEU A 52 12.64 -25.49 17.15
CA LEU A 52 11.61 -24.73 16.46
C LEU A 52 10.24 -25.45 16.42
N GLY A 53 10.19 -26.74 16.79
CA GLY A 53 8.98 -27.55 16.72
C GLY A 53 8.44 -27.74 15.31
N ILE A 54 9.29 -27.62 14.29
CA ILE A 54 8.92 -27.69 12.87
C ILE A 54 9.93 -28.53 12.10
N ASP A 55 9.45 -29.37 11.21
CA ASP A 55 10.34 -30.12 10.31
C ASP A 55 10.79 -29.26 9.11
N ARG A 56 11.80 -29.74 8.40
CA ARG A 56 12.35 -29.04 7.23
C ARG A 56 11.30 -28.76 6.16
N SER A 57 10.37 -29.69 5.94
CA SER A 57 9.27 -29.52 4.98
C SER A 57 8.32 -28.40 5.40
N GLY A 58 7.94 -28.34 6.67
CA GLY A 58 7.05 -27.32 7.22
C GLY A 58 7.68 -25.93 7.15
N LEU A 59 8.96 -25.80 7.48
CA LEU A 59 9.66 -24.52 7.35
C LEU A 59 9.73 -24.08 5.88
N LEU A 60 9.97 -25.03 4.97
CA LEU A 60 9.97 -24.75 3.53
C LEU A 60 8.59 -24.33 3.04
N GLU A 61 7.51 -24.99 3.49
CA GLU A 61 6.14 -24.61 3.14
C GLU A 61 5.79 -23.21 3.65
N GLN A 62 6.26 -22.82 4.84
CA GLN A 62 6.05 -21.47 5.35
C GLN A 62 6.80 -20.41 4.53
N ILE A 63 8.07 -20.67 4.21
CA ILE A 63 8.87 -19.77 3.35
C ILE A 63 8.22 -19.69 1.95
N GLU A 64 7.76 -20.81 1.41
CA GLU A 64 7.05 -20.86 0.12
C GLU A 64 5.73 -20.05 0.16
N GLY A 65 4.92 -20.26 1.19
CA GLY A 65 3.67 -19.55 1.41
C GLY A 65 3.89 -18.05 1.47
N PHE A 66 4.92 -17.61 2.19
CA PHE A 66 5.28 -16.21 2.29
C PHE A 66 5.74 -15.61 0.96
N ILE A 67 6.65 -16.30 0.24
CA ILE A 67 7.13 -15.83 -1.07
C ILE A 67 5.96 -15.76 -2.07
N ARG A 68 5.04 -16.74 -2.05
CA ARG A 68 3.86 -16.76 -2.92
C ARG A 68 2.90 -15.61 -2.59
N GLN A 69 2.55 -15.43 -1.32
CA GLN A 69 1.69 -14.35 -0.86
C GLN A 69 2.26 -12.99 -1.27
N ARG A 70 3.57 -12.79 -1.09
CA ARG A 70 4.26 -11.57 -1.54
C ARG A 70 4.27 -11.45 -3.07
N HIS A 71 4.49 -12.53 -3.81
CA HIS A 71 4.49 -12.48 -5.27
C HIS A 71 3.11 -12.11 -5.84
N GLU A 72 2.02 -12.49 -5.15
CA GLU A 72 0.66 -12.05 -5.46
C GLU A 72 0.46 -10.57 -5.12
N THR A 73 0.91 -10.10 -3.96
CA THR A 73 0.87 -8.68 -3.56
C THR A 73 1.72 -7.80 -4.48
N LEU A 74 3.01 -8.10 -4.69
CA LEU A 74 3.93 -7.28 -5.50
C LEU A 74 3.63 -7.30 -7.00
N ASN A 75 3.15 -8.42 -7.57
CA ASN A 75 2.76 -8.47 -8.99
C ASN A 75 1.33 -8.01 -9.24
N SER A 76 0.55 -7.70 -8.20
CA SER A 76 -0.61 -6.85 -8.33
C SER A 76 -0.19 -5.39 -8.57
N ARG A 77 0.60 -5.14 -9.64
CA ARG A 77 0.56 -3.83 -10.29
C ARG A 77 -0.86 -3.68 -10.81
N LEU A 78 -1.70 -3.06 -9.99
CA LEU A 78 -3.04 -2.70 -10.37
C LEU A 78 -2.95 -2.03 -11.74
N PRO A 79 -3.78 -2.44 -12.72
CA PRO A 79 -3.77 -1.83 -14.03
C PRO A 79 -3.91 -0.31 -13.85
N PRO A 80 -3.19 0.49 -14.65
CA PRO A 80 -3.23 1.93 -14.50
C PRO A 80 -4.68 2.43 -14.61
N VAL A 81 -5.06 3.31 -13.68
CA VAL A 81 -6.36 3.98 -13.74
C VAL A 81 -6.28 5.06 -14.81
N ASN A 82 -6.95 4.81 -15.94
CA ASN A 82 -7.10 5.73 -17.05
C ASN A 82 -8.34 6.60 -16.90
N ASP A 83 -9.41 6.05 -16.34
CA ASP A 83 -10.63 6.79 -16.03
C ASP A 83 -11.40 6.22 -14.83
N ILE A 84 -12.21 7.09 -14.22
CA ILE A 84 -13.18 6.75 -13.19
C ILE A 84 -14.54 7.24 -13.65
N THR A 85 -15.52 6.34 -13.77
CA THR A 85 -16.88 6.70 -14.13
C THR A 85 -17.81 6.60 -12.93
N ILE A 86 -18.51 7.70 -12.64
CA ILE A 86 -19.49 7.82 -11.57
C ILE A 86 -20.87 7.69 -12.20
N ILE A 87 -21.63 6.67 -11.76
CA ILE A 87 -23.01 6.43 -12.14
C ILE A 87 -23.91 6.91 -11.00
N GLY A 88 -24.87 7.76 -11.33
CA GLY A 88 -25.82 8.35 -10.41
C GLY A 88 -26.68 7.30 -9.70
N GLY A 89 -27.12 7.66 -8.50
CA GLY A 89 -28.00 6.85 -7.68
C GLY A 89 -29.23 7.67 -7.28
N HIS A 90 -29.28 8.12 -6.04
CA HIS A 90 -30.35 8.94 -5.50
C HIS A 90 -29.84 9.92 -4.43
N ASP A 91 -30.57 11.03 -4.29
CA ASP A 91 -30.31 12.02 -3.26
C ASP A 91 -30.94 11.62 -1.90
N LYS A 92 -30.73 12.46 -0.88
CA LYS A 92 -31.28 12.25 0.47
C LYS A 92 -32.81 12.16 0.55
N SER A 93 -33.53 12.61 -0.49
CA SER A 93 -34.98 12.55 -0.60
C SER A 93 -35.48 11.34 -1.41
N GLY A 94 -34.56 10.48 -1.87
CA GLY A 94 -34.86 9.33 -2.72
C GLY A 94 -35.12 9.72 -4.18
N LYS A 95 -34.88 10.98 -4.57
CA LYS A 95 -35.00 11.38 -5.97
C LYS A 95 -33.79 10.83 -6.73
N SER A 96 -34.06 10.19 -7.87
CA SER A 96 -33.01 9.64 -8.73
C SER A 96 -32.08 10.74 -9.25
N GLU A 97 -30.79 10.46 -9.20
CA GLU A 97 -29.74 11.25 -9.83
C GLU A 97 -29.48 10.66 -11.23
N ASP A 98 -29.97 11.32 -12.26
CA ASP A 98 -29.69 10.94 -13.65
C ASP A 98 -28.38 11.58 -14.11
N MET A 99 -27.26 10.99 -13.68
CA MET A 99 -25.92 11.50 -13.95
C MET A 99 -24.98 10.35 -14.30
N SER A 100 -24.16 10.56 -15.33
CA SER A 100 -22.97 9.77 -15.60
C SER A 100 -21.80 10.73 -15.85
N LEU A 101 -20.75 10.63 -15.04
CA LEU A 101 -19.57 11.49 -15.13
C LEU A 101 -18.30 10.65 -15.17
N THR A 102 -17.53 10.80 -16.23
CA THR A 102 -16.23 10.17 -16.38
C THR A 102 -15.11 11.17 -16.14
N LEU A 103 -14.27 10.87 -15.16
CA LEU A 103 -13.03 11.59 -14.85
C LEU A 103 -11.89 10.88 -15.55
N VAL A 104 -11.14 11.59 -16.41
CA VAL A 104 -10.03 11.01 -17.16
C VAL A 104 -8.69 11.33 -16.51
N ARG A 105 -7.74 10.42 -16.63
CA ARG A 105 -6.37 10.58 -16.13
C ARG A 105 -5.73 11.86 -16.68
N GLY A 106 -5.06 12.60 -15.81
CA GLY A 106 -4.40 13.86 -16.14
C GLY A 106 -5.33 15.08 -16.19
N SER A 107 -6.63 14.91 -15.90
CA SER A 107 -7.56 16.03 -15.78
C SER A 107 -7.64 16.56 -14.35
N VAL A 108 -7.90 17.86 -14.22
CA VAL A 108 -8.28 18.51 -12.96
C VAL A 108 -9.76 18.85 -13.04
N THR A 109 -10.56 18.27 -12.15
CA THR A 109 -12.02 18.47 -12.11
C THR A 109 -12.43 19.14 -10.81
N SER A 110 -13.16 20.27 -10.93
CA SER A 110 -13.68 21.01 -9.78
C SER A 110 -15.14 20.67 -9.52
N ILE A 111 -15.47 20.30 -8.28
CA ILE A 111 -16.84 20.01 -7.83
C ILE A 111 -17.33 21.18 -6.98
N VAL A 112 -18.37 21.89 -7.46
CA VAL A 112 -18.93 23.07 -6.80
C VAL A 112 -20.40 22.87 -6.44
N GLY A 113 -20.85 23.51 -5.36
CA GLY A 113 -22.24 23.45 -4.90
C GLY A 113 -22.40 23.93 -3.46
N PRO A 114 -23.63 24.24 -3.02
CA PRO A 114 -23.88 24.76 -1.66
C PRO A 114 -23.52 23.75 -0.57
N THR A 115 -23.40 24.19 0.68
CA THR A 115 -23.25 23.29 1.82
C THR A 115 -24.42 22.30 1.88
N GLY A 116 -24.13 21.01 2.09
CA GLY A 116 -25.16 19.96 2.12
C GLY A 116 -25.62 19.43 0.75
N SER A 117 -25.02 19.86 -0.36
CA SER A 117 -25.28 19.32 -1.72
C SER A 117 -24.75 17.90 -1.97
N GLY A 118 -24.04 17.31 -1.02
CA GLY A 118 -23.52 15.95 -1.15
C GLY A 118 -22.11 15.84 -1.74
N LYS A 119 -21.35 16.94 -1.91
CA LYS A 119 -19.96 16.92 -2.40
C LYS A 119 -19.05 15.95 -1.62
N SER A 120 -19.01 16.07 -0.30
CA SER A 120 -18.23 15.16 0.56
C SER A 120 -18.71 13.72 0.44
N ARG A 121 -20.01 13.53 0.18
CA ARG A 121 -20.57 12.20 -0.02
C ARG A 121 -20.17 11.59 -1.35
N LEU A 122 -20.14 12.39 -2.41
CA LEU A 122 -19.61 12.00 -3.71
C LEU A 122 -18.14 11.58 -3.62
N LEU A 123 -17.31 12.34 -2.89
CA LEU A 123 -15.90 11.97 -2.66
C LEU A 123 -15.78 10.66 -1.88
N ALA A 124 -16.60 10.45 -0.85
CA ALA A 124 -16.61 9.19 -0.10
C ALA A 124 -17.09 8.00 -0.96
N ASP A 125 -18.08 8.19 -1.83
CA ASP A 125 -18.53 7.15 -2.75
C ASP A 125 -17.41 6.76 -3.74
N ILE A 126 -16.60 7.72 -4.20
CA ILE A 126 -15.41 7.48 -5.04
C ILE A 126 -14.33 6.74 -4.24
N GLU A 127 -14.03 7.17 -3.00
CA GLU A 127 -13.05 6.53 -2.12
C GLU A 127 -13.37 5.05 -1.87
N TRP A 128 -14.65 4.74 -1.61
CA TRP A 128 -15.10 3.36 -1.36
C TRP A 128 -15.41 2.57 -2.63
N MET A 129 -15.25 3.19 -3.80
CA MET A 129 -15.62 2.62 -5.09
C MET A 129 -17.03 2.01 -5.04
N ALA A 130 -17.99 2.81 -4.55
CA ALA A 130 -19.35 2.37 -4.24
C ALA A 130 -19.96 1.50 -5.36
N GLN A 131 -20.68 0.45 -5.00
CA GLN A 131 -21.37 -0.47 -5.93
C GLN A 131 -22.85 -0.56 -5.59
N ARG A 132 -23.51 0.61 -5.49
CA ARG A 132 -24.92 0.75 -5.06
C ARG A 132 -25.20 0.28 -3.62
N ASP A 133 -24.15 0.11 -2.84
CA ASP A 133 -24.15 -0.38 -1.45
C ASP A 133 -24.01 0.75 -0.42
N THR A 134 -23.94 2.00 -0.89
CA THR A 134 -23.94 3.18 -0.03
C THR A 134 -25.32 3.82 0.03
N PRO A 135 -25.62 4.65 1.06
CA PRO A 135 -26.86 5.45 1.14
C PRO A 135 -27.23 6.31 -0.07
N THR A 136 -26.33 6.55 -1.02
CA THR A 136 -26.62 7.28 -2.26
C THR A 136 -26.96 6.34 -3.42
N GLY A 137 -26.69 5.04 -3.29
CA GLY A 137 -26.89 4.07 -4.36
C GLY A 137 -26.04 4.32 -5.61
N ARG A 138 -25.00 5.15 -5.55
CA ARG A 138 -24.10 5.41 -6.68
C ARG A 138 -23.24 4.18 -6.99
N ALA A 139 -22.79 4.09 -8.24
CA ALA A 139 -21.81 3.09 -8.66
C ALA A 139 -20.56 3.75 -9.25
N ILE A 140 -19.38 3.23 -8.92
CA ILE A 140 -18.09 3.72 -9.42
C ILE A 140 -17.47 2.64 -10.29
N LEU A 141 -17.10 3.00 -11.51
CA LEU A 141 -16.36 2.13 -12.42
C LEU A 141 -14.93 2.62 -12.54
N VAL A 142 -13.99 1.69 -12.63
CA VAL A 142 -12.57 1.97 -12.89
C VAL A 142 -12.26 1.43 -14.28
N ASN A 143 -11.78 2.28 -15.19
CA ASN A 143 -11.56 1.91 -16.60
C ASN A 143 -12.80 1.32 -17.28
N GLY A 144 -13.99 1.81 -16.93
CA GLY A 144 -15.27 1.31 -17.43
C GLY A 144 -15.75 -0.02 -16.85
N GLU A 145 -15.01 -0.64 -15.93
CA GLU A 145 -15.38 -1.92 -15.32
C GLU A 145 -15.70 -1.79 -13.82
N VAL A 146 -16.46 -2.76 -13.30
CA VAL A 146 -16.71 -2.85 -11.85
C VAL A 146 -15.39 -3.23 -11.18
N PRO A 147 -14.87 -2.42 -10.23
CA PRO A 147 -13.63 -2.73 -9.54
C PRO A 147 -13.76 -4.01 -8.73
N ASP A 148 -12.67 -4.78 -8.68
CA ASP A 148 -12.57 -6.01 -7.91
C ASP A 148 -12.88 -5.74 -6.41
N PRO A 149 -13.67 -6.58 -5.73
CA PRO A 149 -13.84 -6.50 -4.28
C PRO A 149 -12.52 -6.38 -3.51
N ASP A 150 -11.45 -7.08 -3.92
CA ASP A 150 -10.16 -7.05 -3.23
C ASP A 150 -9.51 -5.67 -3.30
N LEU A 151 -9.70 -4.95 -4.41
CA LEU A 151 -9.32 -3.55 -4.58
C LEU A 151 -10.09 -2.62 -3.63
N ARG A 152 -11.38 -2.89 -3.41
CA ARG A 152 -12.27 -2.06 -2.57
C ARG A 152 -11.93 -2.12 -1.09
N PHE A 153 -11.39 -3.25 -0.64
CA PHE A 153 -11.07 -3.49 0.77
C PHE A 153 -9.56 -3.54 1.06
N SER A 154 -8.72 -3.30 0.04
CA SER A 154 -7.27 -3.29 0.24
C SER A 154 -6.85 -2.13 1.15
N LEU A 155 -6.18 -2.46 2.25
CA LEU A 155 -5.51 -1.49 3.12
C LEU A 155 -4.21 -0.97 2.51
N GLU A 156 -3.57 -1.78 1.66
CA GLU A 156 -2.27 -1.51 1.04
C GLU A 156 -2.41 -0.67 -0.24
N TYR A 157 -3.49 -0.86 -1.00
CA TYR A 157 -3.71 -0.20 -2.29
C TYR A 157 -4.88 0.76 -2.26
N LYS A 158 -4.61 2.01 -1.87
CA LYS A 158 -5.58 3.10 -2.03
C LYS A 158 -5.47 3.73 -3.41
N LEU A 159 -6.48 3.51 -4.25
CA LEU A 159 -6.61 4.20 -5.54
C LEU A 159 -6.87 5.71 -5.38
N VAL A 160 -7.45 6.10 -4.26
CA VAL A 160 -7.83 7.48 -3.97
C VAL A 160 -6.97 8.01 -2.83
N ALA A 161 -6.24 9.09 -3.11
CA ALA A 161 -5.59 9.89 -2.08
C ALA A 161 -6.47 11.11 -1.76
N GLN A 162 -6.77 11.34 -0.49
CA GLN A 162 -7.50 12.50 -0.02
C GLN A 162 -6.57 13.38 0.83
N LEU A 163 -6.56 14.68 0.54
CA LEU A 163 -5.99 15.69 1.42
C LEU A 163 -7.11 16.26 2.31
N SER A 164 -6.96 16.19 3.63
CA SER A 164 -7.92 16.80 4.56
C SER A 164 -7.76 18.33 4.56
N GLN A 165 -8.87 19.06 4.69
CA GLN A 165 -8.85 20.52 4.79
C GLN A 165 -8.21 21.01 6.10
N ASN A 166 -8.27 20.21 7.15
CA ASN A 166 -7.64 20.48 8.44
C ASN A 166 -6.60 19.40 8.70
N MET A 167 -5.36 19.78 8.93
CA MET A 167 -4.27 18.89 9.35
C MET A 167 -3.92 19.25 10.80
N ASN A 168 -4.61 18.62 11.76
CA ASN A 168 -4.28 18.77 13.17
C ASN A 168 -3.21 17.74 13.53
N PHE A 169 -1.95 18.08 13.28
CA PHE A 169 -0.85 17.27 13.78
C PHE A 169 -0.67 17.52 15.28
N VAL A 170 -0.85 16.45 16.06
CA VAL A 170 -0.65 16.45 17.52
C VAL A 170 0.72 15.84 17.88
N MET A 171 1.55 15.51 16.89
CA MET A 171 2.89 14.94 17.10
C MET A 171 3.97 16.01 17.05
N ASP A 172 4.82 16.02 18.06
CA ASP A 172 6.06 16.78 18.10
C ASP A 172 7.17 15.97 17.42
N THR A 173 7.26 16.12 16.09
CA THR A 173 8.18 15.35 15.25
C THR A 173 8.64 16.18 14.05
N THR A 174 9.77 15.80 13.47
CA THR A 174 10.28 16.43 12.24
C THR A 174 9.58 15.86 11.01
N VAL A 175 9.63 16.57 9.89
CA VAL A 175 9.11 16.06 8.61
C VAL A 175 9.76 14.73 8.24
N ALA A 176 11.08 14.61 8.38
CA ALA A 176 11.78 13.39 8.04
C ALA A 176 11.33 12.20 8.90
N ASP A 177 11.22 12.40 10.21
CA ASP A 177 10.76 11.35 11.13
C ASP A 177 9.32 10.94 10.83
N PHE A 178 8.43 11.91 10.53
CA PHE A 178 7.05 11.63 10.16
C PHE A 178 6.95 10.77 8.90
N VAL A 179 7.72 11.12 7.85
CA VAL A 179 7.73 10.35 6.60
C VAL A 179 8.38 8.99 6.80
N ALA A 180 9.45 8.90 7.60
CA ALA A 180 10.13 7.65 7.92
C ALA A 180 9.21 6.68 8.66
N LEU A 181 8.49 7.14 9.69
CA LEU A 181 7.48 6.36 10.40
C LEU A 181 6.40 5.82 9.44
N HIS A 182 5.99 6.63 8.46
CA HIS A 182 4.98 6.23 7.47
C HIS A 182 5.52 5.21 6.45
N ALA A 183 6.82 5.27 6.14
CA ALA A 183 7.51 4.31 5.29
C ALA A 183 7.72 2.97 6.02
N GLU A 184 8.15 3.01 7.29
CA GLU A 184 8.30 1.85 8.16
C GLU A 184 6.97 1.13 8.39
N SER A 185 5.89 1.88 8.65
CA SER A 185 4.54 1.31 8.78
C SER A 185 4.05 0.59 7.52
N ARG A 186 4.64 0.87 6.36
CA ARG A 186 4.36 0.20 5.08
C ARG A 186 5.42 -0.82 4.69
N MET A 187 6.39 -1.09 5.56
CA MET A 187 7.50 -2.00 5.31
C MET A 187 8.29 -1.64 4.03
N ILE A 188 8.39 -0.35 3.71
CA ILE A 188 9.11 0.12 2.53
C ILE A 188 10.62 0.07 2.82
N GLY A 189 11.37 -0.70 2.02
CA GLY A 189 12.83 -0.72 2.05
C GLY A 189 13.45 0.61 1.61
N ASN A 190 14.69 0.88 2.00
CA ASN A 190 15.43 2.12 1.70
C ASN A 190 14.77 3.41 2.23
N GLY A 191 14.24 3.38 3.46
CA GLY A 191 13.49 4.50 4.06
C GLY A 191 14.16 5.87 3.94
N ALA A 192 15.49 5.97 4.09
CA ALA A 192 16.20 7.25 3.99
C ALA A 192 16.17 7.87 2.57
N GLU A 193 16.27 7.05 1.53
CA GLU A 193 16.20 7.51 0.13
C GLU A 193 14.77 7.96 -0.21
N VAL A 194 13.79 7.16 0.20
CA VAL A 194 12.35 7.43 0.01
C VAL A 194 11.94 8.73 0.71
N VAL A 195 12.40 8.94 1.95
CA VAL A 195 12.15 10.19 2.69
C VAL A 195 12.70 11.40 1.94
N GLY A 196 13.93 11.30 1.45
CA GLY A 196 14.56 12.37 0.67
C GLY A 196 13.78 12.70 -0.61
N GLU A 197 13.35 11.68 -1.34
CA GLU A 197 12.55 11.84 -2.56
C GLU A 197 11.18 12.47 -2.27
N ILE A 198 10.48 12.01 -1.24
CA ILE A 198 9.17 12.54 -0.85
C ILE A 198 9.29 14.03 -0.47
N ILE A 199 10.29 14.41 0.32
CA ILE A 199 10.52 15.81 0.70
C ILE A 199 10.83 16.67 -0.53
N ALA A 200 11.64 16.17 -1.46
CA ALA A 200 11.95 16.87 -2.70
C ALA A 200 10.69 17.09 -3.55
N GLN A 201 9.85 16.06 -3.72
CA GLN A 201 8.60 16.17 -4.46
C GLN A 201 7.60 17.11 -3.77
N ALA A 202 7.50 17.04 -2.45
CA ALA A 202 6.63 17.94 -1.70
C ALA A 202 7.03 19.41 -1.86
N ASN A 203 8.33 19.71 -1.87
CA ASN A 203 8.86 21.05 -2.13
C ASN A 203 8.68 21.53 -3.59
N LEU A 204 8.48 20.62 -4.56
CA LEU A 204 8.09 21.00 -5.92
C LEU A 204 6.61 21.37 -6.03
N LEU A 205 5.77 20.78 -5.18
CA LEU A 205 4.32 20.99 -5.17
C LEU A 205 3.90 22.15 -4.26
N ALA A 206 4.67 22.42 -3.20
CA ALA A 206 4.39 23.47 -2.23
C ALA A 206 4.88 24.85 -2.74
N GLY A 207 4.14 25.91 -2.39
CA GLY A 207 4.56 27.29 -2.66
C GLY A 207 5.68 27.77 -1.73
N GLU A 208 5.85 27.14 -0.58
CA GLU A 208 6.89 27.44 0.40
C GLU A 208 7.69 26.17 0.70
N GLN A 209 9.02 26.30 0.69
CA GLN A 209 9.90 25.16 0.93
C GLN A 209 10.13 24.92 2.42
N PHE A 210 10.22 23.66 2.80
CA PHE A 210 10.58 23.22 4.14
C PHE A 210 11.74 22.23 4.11
N LYS A 211 12.37 22.03 5.29
CA LYS A 211 13.49 21.12 5.47
C LYS A 211 13.06 19.84 6.16
N ALA A 212 13.91 18.82 6.10
CA ALA A 212 13.73 17.55 6.80
C ALA A 212 13.53 17.74 8.32
N GLU A 213 14.23 18.71 8.91
CA GLU A 213 14.22 18.98 10.35
C GLU A 213 13.08 19.92 10.77
N THR A 214 12.28 20.43 9.82
CA THR A 214 11.16 21.32 10.11
C THR A 214 10.14 20.56 10.97
N PRO A 215 9.68 21.12 12.11
CA PRO A 215 8.61 20.51 12.89
C PRO A 215 7.32 20.43 12.08
N VAL A 216 6.66 19.28 12.05
CA VAL A 216 5.42 19.10 11.27
C VAL A 216 4.31 20.04 11.73
N THR A 217 4.29 20.39 13.02
CA THR A 217 3.37 21.37 13.62
C THR A 217 3.56 22.80 13.11
N SER A 218 4.69 23.10 12.46
CA SER A 218 4.97 24.41 11.87
C SER A 218 4.55 24.54 10.40
N LEU A 219 4.04 23.47 9.78
CA LEU A 219 3.62 23.41 8.38
C LEU A 219 2.13 23.77 8.17
N SER A 220 1.54 24.52 9.10
CA SER A 220 0.12 24.93 9.09
C SER A 220 -0.14 26.22 8.33
#